data_AF-A0A929C8X5-F1
#
_entry.id   AF-A0A929C8X5-F1
#
_cell.length_a   1.000
_cell.length_b   1.000
_cell.length_c   1.000
_cell.angle_alpha   90.00
_cell.angle_beta   90.00
_cell.angle_gamma   90.00
#
_symmetry.space_group_name_H-M   'P 1'
#
loop_
_entity.id
_entity.type
_entity.pdbx_description
1 polymer ?
#
loop_
_entity_poly.entity_id
_entity_poly.type
_entity_poly.pdbx_seq_one_letter_code
_entity_poly.pdbx_strand_id
1 'polypeptide(L)'
;MKKHLLILFVLIFPIILVAQDNKNFGIKFSGFVKSDIFWDSRQTVDVREGHFCLYPQNEKLDINGKDVNAKSKFNILSIQTRLKGNITG
;
A
#
# COMPACT_ATOMS: atom_id res chain seq x y z
N MET A 1 -46.09 -48.34 0.86
CA MET A 1 -44.68 -48.33 0.42
C MET A 1 -44.16 -46.93 0.11
N LYS A 2 -44.79 -46.15 -0.79
CA LYS A 2 -44.34 -44.78 -1.15
C LYS A 2 -44.26 -43.79 0.04
N LYS A 3 -45.21 -43.86 0.99
CA LYS A 3 -45.21 -43.01 2.21
C LYS A 3 -44.07 -43.34 3.17
N HIS A 4 -43.70 -44.60 3.31
CA HIS A 4 -42.57 -45.02 4.15
C HIS A 4 -41.22 -44.63 3.54
N LEU A 5 -41.12 -44.65 2.21
CA LEU A 5 -39.94 -44.14 1.49
C LEU A 5 -39.75 -42.63 1.71
N LEU A 6 -40.85 -41.87 1.73
CA LEU A 6 -40.85 -40.43 2.02
C LEU A 6 -40.40 -40.13 3.46
N ILE A 7 -40.87 -40.92 4.43
CA ILE A 7 -40.48 -40.79 5.85
C ILE A 7 -38.99 -41.11 6.03
N LEU A 8 -38.48 -42.15 5.36
CA LEU A 8 -37.06 -42.51 5.40
C LEU A 8 -36.18 -41.41 4.81
N PHE A 9 -36.62 -40.76 3.73
CA PHE A 9 -35.90 -39.65 3.12
C PHE A 9 -35.81 -38.43 4.05
N VAL A 10 -36.89 -38.09 4.76
CA VAL A 10 -36.92 -36.99 5.74
C VAL A 10 -36.02 -37.27 6.95
N LEU A 11 -35.93 -38.53 7.38
CA LEU A 11 -35.07 -38.95 8.49
C LEU A 11 -33.57 -38.90 8.16
N ILE A 12 -33.18 -39.02 6.88
CA ILE A 12 -31.78 -39.00 6.43
C ILE A 12 -31.32 -37.56 6.11
N PHE A 13 -32.26 -36.65 5.85
CA PHE A 13 -32.00 -35.25 5.50
C PHE A 13 -31.07 -34.48 6.48
N PRO A 14 -31.17 -34.61 7.83
CA PRO A 14 -30.32 -33.85 8.74
C PRO A 14 -28.85 -34.31 8.75
N ILE A 15 -28.52 -35.47 8.20
CA ILE A 15 -27.15 -36.02 8.20
C ILE A 15 -26.24 -35.26 7.21
N ILE A 16 -26.83 -34.59 6.21
CA ILE A 16 -26.12 -33.84 5.17
C ILE A 16 -25.98 -32.35 5.55
N LEU A 17 -26.58 -31.92 6.66
CA LEU A 17 -26.50 -30.55 7.12
C LEU A 17 -25.14 -30.29 7.79
N VAL A 18 -24.24 -29.65 7.04
CA VAL A 18 -23.02 -29.07 7.59
C VAL A 18 -23.36 -27.69 8.15
N ALA A 19 -23.32 -27.54 9.48
CA ALA A 19 -23.45 -26.23 10.12
C ALA A 19 -22.26 -25.33 9.73
N GLN A 20 -22.55 -24.13 9.22
CA GLN A 20 -21.53 -23.14 8.88
C GLN A 20 -21.05 -22.42 10.15
N ASP A 21 -20.12 -23.01 10.89
CA ASP A 21 -19.38 -22.30 11.94
C ASP A 21 -18.10 -21.70 11.34
N ASN A 22 -18.26 -20.78 10.39
CA ASN A 22 -17.15 -19.96 9.91
C ASN A 22 -17.00 -18.74 10.82
N LYS A 23 -16.72 -18.97 12.11
CA LYS A 23 -16.13 -17.92 12.97
C LYS A 23 -14.71 -17.67 12.48
N ASN A 24 -14.61 -16.95 11.36
CA ASN A 24 -13.34 -16.51 10.82
C ASN A 24 -12.88 -15.28 11.61
N PHE A 25 -12.63 -15.48 12.91
CA PHE A 25 -11.82 -14.55 13.66
C PHE A 25 -10.43 -14.57 13.03
N GLY A 26 -9.98 -13.44 12.49
CA GLY A 26 -8.75 -13.38 11.72
C GLY A 26 -8.30 -11.97 11.43
N ILE A 27 -6.99 -11.77 11.36
CA ILE A 27 -6.37 -10.50 10.99
C ILE A 27 -5.78 -10.66 9.59
N LYS A 28 -6.23 -9.84 8.63
CA LYS A 28 -5.63 -9.75 7.29
C LYS A 28 -4.80 -8.48 7.20
N PHE A 29 -3.49 -8.64 6.97
CA PHE A 29 -2.60 -7.53 6.71
C PHE A 29 -2.56 -7.22 5.21
N SER A 30 -2.71 -5.96 4.85
CA SER A 30 -2.48 -5.46 3.49
C SER A 30 -1.77 -4.10 3.55
N GLY A 31 -1.13 -3.67 2.48
CA GLY A 31 -0.32 -2.47 2.55
C GLY A 31 0.65 -2.30 1.41
N PHE A 32 1.53 -1.31 1.54
CA PHE A 32 2.62 -1.09 0.60
C PHE A 32 3.86 -0.56 1.31
N VAL A 33 5.01 -0.77 0.66
CA VAL A 33 6.31 -0.19 0.98
C VAL A 33 6.75 0.56 -0.27
N LYS A 34 7.05 1.86 -0.13
CA LYS A 34 7.46 2.73 -1.23
C LYS A 34 8.81 3.37 -0.87
N SER A 35 9.76 3.30 -1.80
CA SER A 35 11.02 4.04 -1.72
C SER A 35 11.12 4.96 -2.92
N ASP A 36 11.35 6.25 -2.67
CA ASP A 36 11.50 7.26 -3.73
C ASP A 36 12.97 7.58 -3.94
N ILE A 37 13.45 7.39 -5.16
CA ILE A 37 14.83 7.66 -5.57
C ILE A 37 14.78 8.55 -6.79
N PHE A 38 15.48 9.68 -6.74
CA PHE A 38 15.50 10.64 -7.84
C PHE A 38 16.84 11.38 -7.92
N TRP A 39 17.09 11.84 -9.14
CA TRP A 39 18.30 12.55 -9.52
C TRP A 39 17.90 13.88 -10.14
N ASP A 40 18.36 14.97 -9.53
CA ASP A 40 18.19 16.32 -10.04
C ASP A 40 19.47 16.79 -10.71
N SER A 41 19.38 17.36 -11.90
CA SER A 41 20.53 17.92 -12.61
C SER A 41 20.99 19.27 -12.07
N ARG A 42 20.12 19.97 -11.34
CA ARG A 42 20.36 21.27 -10.70
C ARG A 42 19.67 21.35 -9.34
N GLN A 43 20.00 22.37 -8.56
CA GLN A 43 19.31 22.62 -7.29
C GLN A 43 17.85 23.03 -7.53
N THR A 44 16.94 22.47 -6.73
CA THR A 44 15.49 22.67 -6.80
C THR A 44 14.96 23.28 -5.51
N VAL A 45 13.79 23.89 -5.57
CA VAL A 45 13.02 24.28 -4.39
C VAL A 45 12.02 23.19 -4.12
N ASP A 46 12.18 22.50 -2.99
CA ASP A 46 11.35 21.36 -2.63
C ASP A 46 10.61 21.59 -1.30
N VAL A 47 9.51 20.86 -1.12
CA VAL A 47 8.72 20.83 0.12
C VAL A 47 8.74 19.42 0.71
N ARG A 48 8.63 19.34 2.05
CA ARG A 48 8.76 18.09 2.82
C ARG A 48 10.03 17.32 2.45
N GLU A 49 11.18 17.96 2.67
CA GLU A 49 12.52 17.34 2.53
C GLU A 49 12.84 16.76 1.14
N GLY A 50 12.19 17.22 0.07
CA GLY A 50 12.42 16.71 -1.29
C GLY A 50 11.26 15.86 -1.85
N HIS A 51 10.21 15.58 -1.07
CA HIS A 51 9.08 14.79 -1.55
C HIS A 51 8.30 15.46 -2.68
N PHE A 52 8.26 16.79 -2.70
CA PHE A 52 7.60 17.56 -3.74
C PHE A 52 8.54 18.62 -4.28
N CYS A 53 9.00 18.44 -5.52
CA CYS A 53 9.72 19.46 -6.27
C CYS A 53 8.71 20.52 -6.76
N LEU A 54 8.92 21.79 -6.38
CA LEU A 54 8.10 22.90 -6.85
C LEU A 54 8.60 23.41 -8.19
N TYR A 55 9.88 23.81 -8.24
CA TYR A 55 10.53 24.33 -9.42
C TYR A 55 12.06 24.33 -9.26
N PRO A 56 12.82 24.31 -10.37
CA PRO A 56 14.27 24.49 -10.34
C PRO A 56 14.64 25.89 -9.82
N GLN A 57 15.71 25.97 -9.02
CA GLN A 57 16.24 27.27 -8.61
C GLN A 57 16.80 28.01 -9.82
N ASN A 58 16.58 29.33 -9.87
CA ASN A 58 17.15 30.19 -10.89
C ASN A 58 18.69 30.15 -10.87
N GLU A 59 19.31 30.60 -11.95
CA GLU A 59 20.76 30.77 -12.02
C GLU A 59 21.25 31.73 -10.93
N LYS A 60 22.30 31.31 -10.20
CA LYS A 60 22.96 32.14 -9.19
C LYS A 60 24.44 32.18 -9.49
N LEU A 61 24.88 33.28 -10.11
CA LEU A 61 26.28 33.47 -10.48
C LEU A 61 27.12 33.85 -9.26
N ASP A 62 28.24 33.15 -9.09
CA ASP A 62 29.32 33.56 -8.16
C ASP A 62 30.15 34.72 -8.75
N ILE A 63 31.11 35.25 -7.99
CA ILE A 63 32.03 36.33 -8.39
C ILE A 63 32.77 36.01 -9.71
N ASN A 64 32.93 34.73 -10.03
CA ASN A 64 33.58 34.22 -11.23
C ASN A 64 32.61 33.92 -12.39
N GLY A 65 31.33 34.31 -12.28
CA GLY A 65 30.32 34.07 -13.32
C GLY A 65 29.89 32.61 -13.47
N LYS A 66 30.11 31.76 -12.45
CA LYS A 66 29.70 30.36 -12.47
C LYS A 66 28.36 30.17 -11.73
N ASP A 67 27.41 29.46 -12.34
CA ASP A 67 26.14 29.11 -11.68
C ASP A 67 26.40 28.14 -10.52
N VAL A 68 26.12 28.60 -9.31
CA VAL A 68 26.22 27.84 -8.06
C VAL A 68 25.15 26.75 -8.00
N ASN A 69 23.99 27.00 -8.62
CA ASN A 69 22.83 26.11 -8.59
C ASN A 69 22.89 25.01 -9.67
N ALA A 70 23.79 25.12 -10.64
CA ALA A 70 24.08 24.10 -11.65
C ALA A 70 24.90 22.93 -11.07
N LYS A 71 24.40 22.32 -9.99
CA LYS A 71 24.99 21.14 -9.35
C LYS A 71 23.94 20.04 -9.25
N SER A 72 24.32 18.84 -9.69
CA SER A 72 23.47 17.67 -9.57
C SER A 72 23.33 17.22 -8.13
N LYS A 73 22.15 16.72 -7.78
CA LYS A 73 21.82 16.21 -6.46
C LYS A 73 21.13 14.86 -6.61
N PHE A 74 21.60 13.88 -5.86
CA PHE A 74 20.99 12.57 -5.79
C PHE A 74 20.32 12.40 -4.43
N ASN A 75 19.04 12.05 -4.43
CA ASN A 75 18.26 11.92 -3.23
C ASN A 75 17.59 10.54 -3.16
N ILE A 76 17.63 9.96 -1.96
CA ILE A 76 16.89 8.77 -1.60
C ILE A 76 16.03 9.19 -0.41
N LEU A 77 14.72 9.31 -0.62
CA LEU A 77 13.80 9.61 0.45
C LEU A 77 13.42 8.34 1.21
N SER A 78 13.11 8.53 2.49
CA SER A 78 12.80 7.47 3.43
C SER A 78 11.69 6.55 2.93
N ILE A 79 11.78 5.29 3.35
CA ILE A 79 10.80 4.25 3.02
C ILE A 79 9.45 4.63 3.62
N GLN A 80 8.47 4.97 2.78
CA GLN A 80 7.10 5.18 3.21
C GLN A 80 6.38 3.82 3.27
N THR A 81 5.86 3.47 4.44
CA THR A 81 5.09 2.24 4.63
C THR A 81 3.65 2.57 5.03
N ARG A 82 2.71 1.77 4.52
CA ARG A 82 1.33 1.77 5.00
C ARG A 82 0.93 0.33 5.26
N LEU A 83 0.56 0.03 6.49
CA LEU A 83 0.03 -1.27 6.90
C LEU A 83 -1.44 -1.11 7.32
N LYS A 84 -2.30 -1.94 6.76
CA LYS A 84 -3.71 -2.07 7.11
C LYS A 84 -3.90 -3.45 7.73
N GLY A 85 -4.35 -3.50 8.98
CA GLY A 85 -4.84 -4.71 9.62
C GLY A 85 -6.36 -4.75 9.56
N ASN A 86 -6.93 -5.66 8.77
CA ASN A 86 -8.36 -5.92 8.76
C ASN A 86 -8.67 -7.04 9.76
N ILE A 87 -9.26 -6.69 10.89
CA ILE A 87 -9.64 -7.62 11.96
C ILE A 87 -11.09 -8.03 11.72
N THR A 88 -11.31 -9.29 11.35
CA THR A 88 -12.65 -9.90 11.30
C THR A 88 -12.83 -10.77 12.53
N GLY A 89 -14.04 -10.79 13.09
CA GLY A 89 -14.40 -11.48 14.32
C GLY A 89 -15.89 -11.44 14.53
#